data_AF-A0A358KLY5-F1
#
_entry.id   AF-A0A358KLY5-F1
#
_cell.length_a   1.000
_cell.length_b   1.000
_cell.length_c   1.000
_cell.angle_alpha   90.00
_cell.angle_beta   90.00
_cell.angle_gamma   90.00
#
_symmetry.space_group_name_H-M   'P 1'
#
loop_
_entity.id
_entity.type
_entity.pdbx_description
1 polymer ?
#
loop_
_entity_poly.entity_id
_entity_poly.type
_entity_poly.pdbx_seq_one_letter_code
_entity_poly.pdbx_strand_id
1 'polypeptide(L)'
;MKNFFIPLLSVLLIVLAGCRSRPDGVDYDQWKEALETRRATAARHVTAPVGFEVDLLRTATKEEGSWVSVEFDDKGRLLIGREGPGILRMTLPKSRFGRPAVEVVNTELNECRGLLWAYDSLYANANNSKGFYRLRDTTGDDQFDEVTLLKKTGGTVGHGRNSIALGPDGFIYLAHGNDVLLPKDFSPGPQSTYRNYAQDQLLPCDWNRVLFNKGVKAPAGHIVRTDRHGNRWEMIAGGFRNP
;
A
#
# COMPACT_ATOMS: atom_id res chain seq x y z
N MET A 1 69.86 -33.39 -1.69
CA MET A 1 68.99 -34.02 -2.71
C MET A 1 67.67 -34.36 -2.00
N LYS A 2 66.50 -33.83 -2.31
CA LYS A 2 65.97 -33.10 -3.46
C LYS A 2 65.02 -32.00 -2.96
N ASN A 3 65.13 -30.81 -3.55
CA ASN A 3 64.12 -29.75 -3.43
C ASN A 3 62.82 -30.20 -4.08
N PHE A 4 61.69 -30.04 -3.41
CA PHE A 4 60.38 -30.01 -4.05
C PHE A 4 59.75 -28.64 -3.80
N PHE A 5 59.93 -27.76 -4.77
CA PHE A 5 59.13 -26.56 -4.97
C PHE A 5 57.73 -27.01 -5.40
N ILE A 6 56.70 -26.68 -4.62
CA ILE A 6 55.30 -26.78 -5.03
C ILE A 6 54.83 -25.34 -5.25
N PRO A 7 54.48 -24.90 -6.47
CA PRO A 7 53.87 -23.61 -6.65
C PRO A 7 52.40 -23.71 -6.21
N LEU A 8 52.03 -22.98 -5.16
CA LEU A 8 50.62 -22.77 -4.82
C LEU A 8 50.04 -21.85 -5.91
N LEU A 9 49.34 -22.45 -6.88
CA LEU A 9 48.58 -21.71 -7.87
C LEU A 9 47.34 -21.13 -7.17
N SER A 10 47.40 -19.86 -6.78
CA SER A 10 46.25 -19.13 -6.24
C SER A 10 45.23 -18.91 -7.35
N VAL A 11 44.26 -19.82 -7.48
CA VAL A 11 43.11 -19.61 -8.37
C VAL A 11 42.18 -18.61 -7.67
N LEU A 12 42.33 -17.33 -8.01
CA LEU A 12 41.39 -16.28 -7.65
C LEU A 12 40.12 -16.50 -8.49
N LEU A 13 39.15 -17.24 -7.96
CA LEU A 13 37.81 -17.32 -8.54
C LEU A 13 37.14 -15.96 -8.35
N ILE A 14 37.26 -15.09 -9.36
CA ILE A 14 36.43 -13.88 -9.44
C ILE A 14 35.01 -14.37 -9.71
N VAL A 15 34.20 -14.45 -8.66
CA VAL A 15 32.75 -14.58 -8.79
C VAL A 15 32.26 -13.24 -9.31
N LEU A 16 32.26 -13.08 -10.64
CA LEU A 16 31.42 -12.10 -11.31
C LEU A 16 29.97 -12.52 -11.04
N ALA A 17 29.44 -12.07 -9.90
CA ALA A 17 28.01 -11.97 -9.71
C ALA A 17 27.53 -11.00 -10.79
N GLY A 18 27.18 -11.56 -11.95
CA GLY A 18 26.72 -10.79 -13.09
C GLY A 18 25.57 -9.90 -12.64
N CYS A 19 25.75 -8.59 -12.81
CA CYS A 19 24.60 -7.70 -12.97
C CYS A 19 23.81 -8.27 -14.15
N ARG A 20 22.82 -9.11 -13.88
CA ARG A 20 21.82 -9.48 -14.87
C ARG A 20 21.15 -8.17 -15.27
N SER A 21 21.49 -7.67 -16.45
CA SER A 21 20.70 -6.64 -17.11
C SER A 21 19.26 -7.14 -17.17
N ARG A 22 18.36 -6.44 -16.49
CA ARG A 22 16.92 -6.75 -16.56
C ARG A 22 16.49 -6.60 -18.02
N PRO A 23 15.76 -7.58 -18.60
CA PRO A 23 15.20 -7.41 -19.92
C PRO A 23 14.23 -6.23 -19.91
N ASP A 24 14.26 -5.41 -20.96
CA ASP A 24 13.25 -4.35 -21.14
C ASP A 24 11.88 -5.01 -21.38
N GLY A 25 10.95 -4.82 -20.44
CA GLY A 25 9.62 -5.44 -20.47
C GLY A 25 8.85 -5.22 -19.18
N VAL A 26 7.51 -5.17 -19.27
CA VAL A 26 6.64 -4.78 -18.15
C VAL A 26 6.78 -5.75 -16.98
N ASP A 27 7.07 -5.15 -15.85
CA ASP A 27 7.51 -5.72 -14.57
C ASP A 27 6.39 -6.42 -13.77
N TYR A 28 5.42 -7.05 -14.46
CA TYR A 28 4.20 -7.54 -13.82
C TYR A 28 4.45 -8.72 -12.86
N ASP A 29 5.52 -9.49 -13.09
CA ASP A 29 5.80 -10.72 -12.37
C ASP A 29 6.85 -10.58 -11.24
N GLN A 30 7.27 -9.36 -10.85
CA GLN A 30 8.24 -9.20 -9.76
C GLN A 30 7.79 -9.81 -8.44
N TRP A 31 6.48 -9.82 -8.18
CA TRP A 31 5.95 -10.44 -6.97
C TRP A 31 6.22 -11.95 -6.94
N LYS A 32 6.33 -12.62 -8.10
CA LYS A 32 6.71 -14.04 -8.18
C LYS A 32 8.19 -14.22 -7.85
N GLU A 33 9.06 -13.37 -8.42
CA GLU A 33 10.49 -13.37 -8.09
C GLU A 33 10.72 -13.09 -6.59
N ALA A 34 9.89 -12.22 -6.00
CA ALA A 34 9.95 -11.91 -4.58
C ALA A 34 9.72 -13.15 -3.68
N LEU A 35 8.96 -14.15 -4.14
CA LEU A 35 8.72 -15.40 -3.40
C LEU A 35 9.98 -16.25 -3.21
N GLU A 36 10.98 -16.09 -4.07
CA GLU A 36 12.21 -16.87 -4.04
C GLU A 36 13.34 -16.19 -3.24
N THR A 37 13.17 -14.90 -2.89
CA THR A 37 14.15 -14.14 -2.11
C THR A 37 13.78 -14.06 -0.63
N ARG A 38 14.82 -13.97 0.22
CA ARG A 38 14.69 -13.78 1.67
C ARG A 38 15.26 -12.43 2.13
N ARG A 39 15.70 -11.59 1.20
CA ARG A 39 16.31 -10.29 1.47
C ARG A 39 15.80 -9.25 0.50
N ALA A 40 15.58 -8.04 0.99
CA ALA A 40 15.32 -6.90 0.14
C ALA A 40 16.54 -6.63 -0.77
N THR A 41 16.30 -6.01 -1.92
CA THR A 41 17.35 -5.53 -2.80
C THR A 41 18.31 -4.64 -2.02
N ALA A 42 19.61 -4.94 -2.07
CA ALA A 42 20.62 -4.14 -1.38
C ALA A 42 20.64 -2.71 -1.95
N ALA A 43 20.81 -1.71 -1.08
CA ALA A 43 20.79 -0.29 -1.48
C ALA A 43 21.74 0.04 -2.64
N ARG A 44 22.96 -0.55 -2.65
CA ARG A 44 23.94 -0.41 -3.74
C ARG A 44 23.47 -0.90 -5.12
N HIS A 45 22.37 -1.66 -5.19
CA HIS A 45 21.78 -2.14 -6.45
C HIS A 45 20.56 -1.30 -6.87
N VAL A 46 20.21 -0.27 -6.10
CA VAL A 46 19.14 0.69 -6.43
C VAL A 46 19.78 1.92 -7.04
N THR A 47 19.30 2.33 -8.22
CA THR A 47 19.76 3.58 -8.84
C THR A 47 18.96 4.73 -8.26
N ALA A 48 19.64 5.69 -7.63
CA ALA A 48 19.05 6.91 -7.10
C ALA A 48 19.19 8.07 -8.10
N PRO A 49 18.21 8.98 -8.20
CA PRO A 49 18.39 10.25 -8.90
C PRO A 49 19.56 11.06 -8.31
N VAL A 50 20.14 11.96 -9.11
CA VAL A 50 21.21 12.86 -8.63
C VAL A 50 20.73 13.67 -7.43
N GLY A 51 21.54 13.71 -6.37
CA GLY A 51 21.21 14.38 -5.10
C GLY A 51 20.48 13.52 -4.07
N PHE A 52 20.17 12.25 -4.40
CA PHE A 52 19.52 11.31 -3.49
C PHE A 52 20.45 10.16 -3.09
N GLU A 53 20.24 9.64 -1.88
CA GLU A 53 20.89 8.44 -1.35
C GLU A 53 19.83 7.42 -0.96
N VAL A 54 20.15 6.13 -1.10
CA VAL A 54 19.26 5.02 -0.70
C VAL A 54 19.93 4.25 0.42
N ASP A 55 19.18 4.01 1.50
CA ASP A 55 19.59 3.17 2.62
C ASP A 55 18.58 2.03 2.81
N LEU A 56 19.10 0.82 3.08
CA LEU A 56 18.26 -0.32 3.44
C LEU A 56 18.05 -0.32 4.96
N LEU A 57 16.86 0.07 5.41
CA LEU A 57 16.50 0.08 6.82
C LEU A 57 16.14 -1.32 7.36
N ARG A 58 15.34 -2.08 6.60
CA ARG A 58 14.85 -3.38 7.03
C ARG A 58 14.45 -4.25 5.82
N THR A 59 14.65 -5.56 5.97
CA THR A 59 13.98 -6.58 5.15
C THR A 59 12.81 -7.13 5.95
N ALA A 60 11.61 -7.17 5.36
CA ALA A 60 10.44 -7.75 6.00
C ALA A 60 10.68 -9.23 6.35
N THR A 61 10.31 -9.64 7.57
CA THR A 61 10.33 -11.06 7.95
C THR A 61 9.07 -11.80 7.51
N LYS A 62 9.06 -13.12 7.62
CA LYS A 62 7.88 -13.94 7.32
C LYS A 62 6.69 -13.54 8.20
N GLU A 63 6.95 -13.20 9.46
CA GLU A 63 5.96 -12.78 10.45
C GLU A 63 5.44 -11.36 10.18
N GLU A 64 6.22 -10.51 9.52
CA GLU A 64 5.82 -9.16 9.09
C GLU A 64 5.06 -9.18 7.76
N GLY A 65 5.29 -10.18 6.91
CA GLY A 65 4.58 -10.35 5.65
C GLY A 65 4.88 -9.27 4.61
N SER A 66 4.01 -9.18 3.61
CA SER A 66 4.10 -8.19 2.52
C SER A 66 3.60 -6.82 3.00
N TRP A 67 4.39 -5.77 2.76
CA TRP A 67 4.06 -4.38 3.12
C TRP A 67 3.45 -3.68 1.91
N VAL A 68 2.26 -3.10 2.08
CA VAL A 68 1.45 -2.55 0.98
C VAL A 68 1.16 -1.07 1.09
N SER A 69 1.42 -0.47 2.26
CA SER A 69 1.27 0.97 2.49
C SER A 69 2.18 1.43 3.61
N VAL A 70 2.51 2.71 3.62
CA VAL A 70 3.31 3.34 4.65
C VAL A 70 2.79 4.75 4.92
N GLU A 71 2.84 5.17 6.17
CA GLU A 71 2.47 6.52 6.62
C GLU A 71 3.31 6.91 7.83
N PHE A 72 3.59 8.20 8.03
CA PHE A 72 4.23 8.67 9.26
C PHE A 72 3.20 8.97 10.35
N ASP A 73 3.49 8.62 11.60
CA ASP A 73 2.76 9.14 12.75
C ASP A 73 3.29 10.52 13.20
N ASP A 74 2.63 11.13 14.19
CA ASP A 74 3.02 12.42 14.79
C ASP A 74 4.38 12.41 15.49
N LYS A 75 4.95 11.23 15.76
CA LYS A 75 6.26 11.05 16.40
C LYS A 75 7.36 10.72 15.38
N GLY A 76 7.05 10.73 14.08
CA GLY A 76 8.00 10.45 12.99
C GLY A 76 8.34 8.97 12.84
N ARG A 77 7.50 8.06 13.36
CA ARG A 77 7.61 6.61 13.15
C ARG A 77 6.78 6.21 11.93
N LEU A 78 7.12 5.07 11.32
CA LEU A 78 6.37 4.55 10.17
C LEU A 78 5.27 3.60 10.63
N LEU A 79 4.05 3.85 10.22
CA LEU A 79 2.92 2.92 10.26
C LEU A 79 2.89 2.17 8.93
N ILE A 80 2.86 0.84 8.96
CA ILE A 80 3.03 0.00 7.77
C ILE A 80 1.84 -0.94 7.67
N GLY A 81 1.05 -0.80 6.60
CA GLY A 81 -0.05 -1.69 6.30
C GLY A 81 0.46 -2.97 5.66
N ARG A 82 -0.11 -4.10 6.09
CA ARG A 82 0.28 -5.43 5.60
C ARG A 82 -0.73 -5.94 4.59
N GLU A 83 -0.31 -6.73 3.61
CA GLU A 83 -1.23 -7.43 2.70
C GLU A 83 -2.11 -8.45 3.47
N GLY A 84 -1.54 -9.01 4.54
CA GLY A 84 -2.24 -9.84 5.51
C GLY A 84 -2.89 -9.04 6.65
N PRO A 85 -3.08 -9.67 7.82
CA PRO A 85 -3.66 -8.99 8.98
C PRO A 85 -2.67 -8.03 9.64
N GLY A 86 -3.19 -6.87 10.03
CA GLY A 86 -2.59 -5.95 10.96
C GLY A 86 -1.81 -4.80 10.35
N ILE A 87 -1.36 -3.94 11.26
CA ILE A 87 -0.53 -2.77 10.98
C ILE A 87 0.70 -2.87 11.88
N LEU A 88 1.88 -2.64 11.30
CA LEU A 88 3.13 -2.54 12.04
C LEU A 88 3.44 -1.08 12.35
N ARG A 89 4.18 -0.85 13.42
CA ARG A 89 4.84 0.43 13.68
C ARG A 89 6.34 0.22 13.72
N MET A 90 7.07 1.00 12.93
CA MET A 90 8.52 0.98 12.85
C MET A 90 9.08 2.29 13.40
N THR A 91 9.84 2.19 14.49
CA THR A 91 10.63 3.31 15.02
C THR A 91 11.96 3.38 14.27
N LEU A 92 12.19 4.52 13.61
CA LEU A 92 13.42 4.76 12.86
C LEU A 92 14.63 4.89 13.80
N PRO A 93 15.80 4.35 13.43
CA PRO A 93 17.00 4.47 14.24
C PRO A 93 17.51 5.92 14.26
N LYS A 94 18.06 6.36 15.40
CA LYS A 94 18.69 7.69 15.53
C LYS A 94 19.98 7.85 14.71
N SER A 95 20.61 6.74 14.33
CA SER A 95 21.83 6.69 13.54
C SER A 95 21.57 5.90 12.26
N ARG A 96 22.22 6.30 11.18
CA ARG A 96 22.15 5.63 9.86
C ARG A 96 22.43 4.13 9.92
N PHE A 97 23.29 3.69 10.84
CA PHE A 97 23.66 2.28 11.01
C PHE A 97 22.86 1.55 12.10
N GLY A 98 21.91 2.23 12.74
CA GLY A 98 21.06 1.63 13.75
C GLY A 98 20.03 0.67 13.12
N ARG A 99 19.45 -0.20 13.96
CA ARG A 99 18.38 -1.09 13.54
C ARG A 99 17.04 -0.50 13.93
N PRO A 100 16.04 -0.48 13.02
CA PRO A 100 14.70 -0.06 13.39
C PRO A 100 14.06 -1.07 14.35
N ALA A 101 13.33 -0.57 15.33
CA ALA A 101 12.45 -1.39 16.16
C ALA A 101 11.09 -1.50 15.47
N VAL A 102 10.50 -2.69 15.45
CA VAL A 102 9.20 -2.96 14.84
C VAL A 102 8.30 -3.65 15.84
N GLU A 103 7.06 -3.19 15.94
CA GLU A 103 6.00 -3.78 16.76
C GLU A 103 4.70 -3.88 15.95
N VAL A 104 3.78 -4.72 16.39
CA VAL A 104 2.44 -4.83 15.83
C VAL A 104 1.50 -3.93 16.64
N VAL A 105 0.83 -2.98 15.99
CA VAL A 105 -0.08 -2.02 16.64
C VAL A 105 -1.56 -2.27 16.31
N ASN A 106 -1.84 -3.18 15.38
CA ASN A 106 -3.17 -3.69 15.09
C ASN A 106 -3.06 -5.11 14.54
N THR A 107 -3.99 -5.99 14.91
CA THR A 107 -4.07 -7.38 14.39
C THR A 107 -5.42 -7.69 13.73
N GLU A 108 -6.38 -6.77 13.80
CA GLU A 108 -7.77 -7.01 13.43
C GLU A 108 -8.07 -6.69 11.96
N LEU A 109 -7.47 -5.61 11.44
CA LEU A 109 -7.74 -5.14 10.09
C LEU A 109 -6.93 -5.93 9.07
N ASN A 110 -7.53 -6.27 7.94
CA ASN A 110 -6.89 -7.05 6.90
C ASN A 110 -6.64 -6.18 5.66
N GLU A 111 -5.42 -6.22 5.17
CA GLU A 111 -5.01 -5.59 3.93
C GLU A 111 -5.23 -4.08 3.89
N CYS A 112 -4.58 -3.35 4.81
CA CYS A 112 -4.67 -1.88 4.85
C CYS A 112 -3.81 -1.25 3.74
N ARG A 113 -4.38 -1.03 2.56
CA ARG A 113 -3.65 -0.45 1.41
C ARG A 113 -3.59 1.09 1.43
N GLY A 114 -4.43 1.74 2.23
CA GLY A 114 -4.36 3.17 2.49
C GLY A 114 -4.22 3.43 3.98
N LEU A 115 -3.21 4.21 4.37
CA LEU A 115 -3.00 4.71 5.72
C LEU A 115 -2.85 6.23 5.67
N LEU A 116 -3.35 6.91 6.71
CA LEU A 116 -3.22 8.35 6.88
C LEU A 116 -3.23 8.67 8.37
N TRP A 117 -2.20 9.39 8.83
CA TRP A 117 -2.22 9.98 10.16
C TRP A 117 -2.80 11.39 10.07
N ALA A 118 -3.93 11.61 10.73
CA ALA A 118 -4.59 12.91 10.76
C ALA A 118 -5.49 12.99 11.98
N TYR A 119 -5.80 14.21 12.45
CA TYR A 119 -6.77 14.43 13.53
C TYR A 119 -6.49 13.57 14.79
N ASP A 120 -5.21 13.43 15.15
CA ASP A 120 -4.73 12.63 16.27
C ASP A 120 -5.23 11.17 16.21
N SER A 121 -5.29 10.62 15.00
CA SER A 121 -5.82 9.29 14.72
C SER A 121 -5.15 8.68 13.50
N LEU A 122 -5.09 7.34 13.48
CA LEU A 122 -4.74 6.60 12.28
C LEU A 122 -6.01 6.24 11.51
N TYR A 123 -6.12 6.70 10.28
CA TYR A 123 -7.16 6.26 9.35
C TYR A 123 -6.62 5.12 8.48
N ALA A 124 -7.45 4.08 8.29
CA ALA A 124 -7.09 2.92 7.50
C ALA A 124 -8.18 2.59 6.47
N ASN A 125 -7.78 2.50 5.21
CA ASN A 125 -8.62 1.98 4.14
C ASN A 125 -8.30 0.49 3.96
N ALA A 126 -9.06 -0.35 4.66
CA ALA A 126 -8.77 -1.77 4.81
C ALA A 126 -9.52 -2.59 3.74
N ASN A 127 -8.75 -3.14 2.81
CA ASN A 127 -9.29 -3.77 1.61
C ASN A 127 -10.03 -5.07 1.91
N ASN A 128 -9.39 -5.99 2.62
CA ASN A 128 -10.00 -7.28 2.97
C ASN A 128 -10.97 -7.16 4.15
N SER A 129 -10.84 -6.16 5.02
CA SER A 129 -11.89 -5.81 5.99
C SER A 129 -13.08 -5.06 5.35
N LYS A 130 -12.97 -4.64 4.10
CA LYS A 130 -14.02 -3.99 3.29
C LYS A 130 -14.58 -2.70 3.91
N GLY A 131 -13.71 -1.84 4.43
CA GLY A 131 -14.16 -0.60 5.06
C GLY A 131 -13.07 0.43 5.29
N PHE A 132 -13.55 1.63 5.63
CA PHE A 132 -12.74 2.74 6.11
C PHE A 132 -12.86 2.82 7.63
N TYR A 133 -11.73 2.83 8.32
CA TYR A 133 -11.62 2.72 9.77
C TYR A 133 -10.82 3.88 10.34
N ARG A 134 -11.02 4.12 11.64
CA ARG A 134 -10.21 5.02 12.46
C ARG A 134 -9.74 4.27 13.70
N LEU A 135 -8.44 4.34 13.95
CA LEU A 135 -7.77 3.76 15.11
C LEU A 135 -7.28 4.89 16.02
N ARG A 136 -7.45 4.71 17.34
CA ARG A 136 -7.06 5.68 18.36
C ARG A 136 -6.44 4.99 19.56
N ASP A 137 -5.50 5.70 20.18
CA ASP A 137 -5.02 5.45 21.54
C ASP A 137 -5.83 6.37 22.47
N THR A 138 -6.71 5.79 23.28
CA THR A 138 -7.57 6.51 24.23
C THR A 138 -7.07 6.41 25.67
N THR A 139 -6.04 5.61 25.92
CA THR A 139 -5.46 5.38 27.25
C THR A 139 -4.12 6.10 27.45
N GLY A 140 -3.49 6.56 26.36
CA GLY A 140 -2.19 7.23 26.35
C GLY A 140 -0.99 6.28 26.50
N ASP A 141 -1.17 4.99 26.27
CA ASP A 141 -0.11 3.97 26.37
C ASP A 141 0.63 3.72 25.05
N ASP A 142 0.35 4.55 24.03
CA ASP A 142 0.93 4.49 22.69
C ASP A 142 0.53 3.20 21.94
N GLN A 143 -0.61 2.59 22.27
CA GLN A 143 -1.22 1.48 21.53
C GLN A 143 -2.64 1.84 21.09
N PHE A 144 -3.06 1.32 19.93
CA PHE A 144 -4.43 1.52 19.47
C PHE A 144 -5.38 0.56 20.19
N ASP A 145 -6.15 1.06 21.15
CA ASP A 145 -7.18 0.33 21.89
C ASP A 145 -8.57 0.47 21.26
N GLU A 146 -8.81 1.52 20.47
CA GLU A 146 -10.06 1.72 19.76
C GLU A 146 -9.89 1.53 18.25
N VAL A 147 -10.69 0.64 17.65
CA VAL A 147 -10.81 0.45 16.20
C VAL A 147 -12.27 0.66 15.78
N THR A 148 -12.55 1.83 15.20
CA THR A 148 -13.91 2.21 14.79
C THR A 148 -14.10 2.10 13.29
N LEU A 149 -15.08 1.31 12.84
CA LEU A 149 -15.54 1.33 11.45
C LEU A 149 -16.30 2.63 11.16
N LEU A 150 -15.77 3.47 10.28
CA LEU A 150 -16.43 4.72 9.85
C LEU A 150 -17.39 4.49 8.69
N LYS A 151 -17.02 3.65 7.71
CA LYS A 151 -17.91 3.29 6.60
C LYS A 151 -17.56 1.94 5.99
N LYS A 152 -18.60 1.14 5.74
CA LYS A 152 -18.49 -0.12 5.00
C LYS A 152 -18.67 0.11 3.50
N THR A 153 -17.81 -0.50 2.68
CA THR A 153 -17.91 -0.47 1.22
C THR A 153 -18.08 -1.88 0.66
N GLY A 154 -18.89 -2.03 -0.39
CA GLY A 154 -19.19 -3.34 -0.99
C GLY A 154 -18.17 -3.79 -2.04
N GLY A 155 -18.42 -4.92 -2.70
CA GLY A 155 -17.58 -5.40 -3.80
C GLY A 155 -16.45 -6.35 -3.40
N THR A 156 -15.53 -6.59 -4.32
CA THR A 156 -14.40 -7.55 -4.18
C THR A 156 -13.11 -6.80 -3.83
N VAL A 157 -11.97 -7.49 -3.84
CA VAL A 157 -10.72 -7.03 -3.21
C VAL A 157 -9.54 -6.94 -4.19
N GLY A 158 -9.75 -7.25 -5.48
CA GLY A 158 -8.69 -7.17 -6.49
C GLY A 158 -8.26 -5.73 -6.74
N HIS A 159 -9.08 -4.99 -7.49
CA HIS A 159 -8.95 -3.54 -7.65
C HIS A 159 -9.61 -2.82 -6.47
N GLY A 160 -8.89 -2.88 -5.35
CA GLY A 160 -9.46 -2.76 -4.03
C GLY A 160 -9.59 -1.34 -3.49
N ARG A 161 -9.73 -1.28 -2.17
CA ARG A 161 -9.65 -0.02 -1.44
C ARG A 161 -8.17 0.34 -1.28
N ASN A 162 -7.73 1.41 -1.92
CA ASN A 162 -6.32 1.77 -2.04
C ASN A 162 -6.02 3.03 -1.20
N SER A 163 -5.14 3.91 -1.71
CA SER A 163 -4.58 5.03 -0.95
C SER A 163 -5.63 6.04 -0.45
N ILE A 164 -5.26 6.74 0.62
CA ILE A 164 -6.05 7.82 1.21
C ILE A 164 -5.14 9.03 1.49
N ALA A 165 -5.70 10.23 1.47
CA ALA A 165 -4.93 11.45 1.72
C ALA A 165 -5.79 12.53 2.38
N LEU A 166 -5.18 13.36 3.21
CA LEU A 166 -5.80 14.56 3.75
C LEU A 166 -5.70 15.69 2.71
N GLY A 167 -6.84 16.24 2.31
CA GLY A 167 -6.91 17.42 1.45
C GLY A 167 -6.67 18.72 2.25
N PRO A 168 -6.25 19.80 1.57
CA PRO A 168 -6.08 21.12 2.20
C PRO A 168 -7.40 21.73 2.68
N ASP A 169 -8.53 21.19 2.23
CA ASP A 169 -9.90 21.54 2.65
C ASP A 169 -10.35 20.82 3.93
N GLY A 170 -9.50 19.97 4.51
CA GLY A 170 -9.82 19.19 5.71
C GLY A 170 -10.75 18.00 5.45
N PHE A 171 -10.87 17.55 4.21
CA PHE A 171 -11.52 16.28 3.90
C PHE A 171 -10.48 15.17 3.66
N ILE A 172 -10.83 13.95 4.02
CA ILE A 172 -10.05 12.75 3.70
C ILE A 172 -10.55 12.22 2.36
N TYR A 173 -9.65 12.09 1.39
CA TYR A 173 -9.90 11.55 0.06
C TYR A 173 -9.51 10.07 0.04
N LEU A 174 -10.37 9.22 -0.53
CA LEU A 174 -10.17 7.78 -0.62
C LEU A 174 -10.23 7.34 -2.08
N ALA A 175 -9.16 6.67 -2.52
CA ALA A 175 -9.07 6.04 -3.83
C ALA A 175 -9.55 4.59 -3.76
N HIS A 176 -10.52 4.26 -4.60
CA HIS A 176 -11.04 2.90 -4.70
C HIS A 176 -11.02 2.46 -6.16
N GLY A 177 -10.59 1.23 -6.41
CA GLY A 177 -10.68 0.59 -7.72
C GLY A 177 -12.11 0.20 -8.10
N ASN A 178 -12.25 -0.26 -9.34
CA ASN A 178 -13.55 -0.58 -9.94
C ASN A 178 -14.17 -1.88 -9.43
N ASP A 179 -13.51 -2.60 -8.53
CA ASP A 179 -14.07 -3.73 -7.80
C ASP A 179 -14.75 -3.32 -6.49
N VAL A 180 -14.53 -2.08 -6.03
CA VAL A 180 -15.15 -1.54 -4.83
C VAL A 180 -16.49 -0.89 -5.20
N LEU A 181 -17.53 -1.27 -4.47
CA LEU A 181 -18.83 -0.64 -4.57
C LEU A 181 -18.96 0.47 -3.53
N LEU A 182 -19.64 1.55 -3.92
CA LEU A 182 -20.10 2.56 -2.98
C LEU A 182 -20.90 1.94 -1.81
N PRO A 183 -20.95 2.61 -0.65
CA PRO A 183 -21.82 2.20 0.44
C PRO A 183 -23.27 2.02 -0.01
N LYS A 184 -24.00 1.05 0.58
CA LYS A 184 -25.40 0.76 0.21
C LYS A 184 -26.33 1.96 0.39
N ASP A 185 -26.02 2.80 1.37
CA ASP A 185 -26.73 4.02 1.74
C ASP A 185 -26.14 5.27 1.06
N PHE A 186 -25.29 5.10 0.05
CA PHE A 186 -24.69 6.23 -0.65
C PHE A 186 -25.73 6.98 -1.47
N SER A 187 -25.76 8.30 -1.27
CA SER A 187 -26.44 9.24 -2.14
C SER A 187 -25.49 10.43 -2.37
N PRO A 188 -25.24 10.84 -3.63
CA PRO A 188 -24.34 11.93 -3.91
C PRO A 188 -24.93 13.25 -3.39
N GLY A 189 -24.19 13.91 -2.49
CA GLY A 189 -24.54 15.26 -2.02
C GLY A 189 -24.39 16.32 -3.12
N PRO A 190 -24.91 17.55 -2.91
CA PRO A 190 -24.85 18.62 -3.90
C PRO A 190 -23.41 19.07 -4.26
N GLN A 191 -22.45 18.82 -3.37
CA GLN A 191 -21.04 19.16 -3.57
C GLN A 191 -20.23 18.01 -4.22
N SER A 192 -20.87 16.87 -4.52
CA SER A 192 -20.28 15.82 -5.33
C SER A 192 -20.16 16.30 -6.77
N THR A 193 -18.92 16.43 -7.26
CA THR A 193 -18.62 16.85 -8.63
C THR A 193 -18.91 15.76 -9.65
N TYR A 194 -18.92 14.49 -9.23
CA TYR A 194 -19.24 13.34 -10.07
C TYR A 194 -20.68 12.82 -9.87
N ARG A 195 -21.64 13.68 -9.51
CA ARG A 195 -23.03 13.27 -9.19
C ARG A 195 -23.91 12.92 -10.38
N ASN A 196 -23.58 13.42 -11.57
CA ASN A 196 -24.40 13.29 -12.79
C ASN A 196 -23.78 12.29 -13.80
N TYR A 197 -23.15 11.22 -13.31
CA TYR A 197 -22.58 10.21 -14.20
C TYR A 197 -23.70 9.47 -14.96
N ALA A 198 -23.43 9.10 -16.20
CA ALA A 198 -24.31 8.28 -17.02
C ALA A 198 -23.46 7.31 -17.84
N GLN A 199 -24.09 6.23 -18.30
CA GLN A 199 -23.49 5.39 -19.32
C GLN A 199 -23.85 6.01 -20.68
N ASP A 200 -22.88 6.63 -21.33
CA ASP A 200 -23.02 7.31 -22.62
C ASP A 200 -22.57 6.43 -23.81
N GLN A 201 -22.52 5.11 -23.61
CA GLN A 201 -22.17 4.17 -24.67
C GLN A 201 -23.23 4.18 -25.78
N LEU A 202 -22.87 4.73 -26.93
CA LEU A 202 -23.71 4.75 -28.13
C LEU A 202 -23.94 3.35 -28.71
N LEU A 203 -22.95 2.46 -28.59
CA LEU A 203 -23.00 1.08 -29.07
C LEU A 203 -22.59 0.12 -27.95
N PRO A 204 -23.17 -1.10 -27.88
CA PRO A 204 -22.68 -2.14 -26.99
C PRO A 204 -21.19 -2.44 -27.23
N CYS A 205 -20.41 -2.50 -26.16
CA CYS A 205 -19.01 -2.94 -26.24
C CYS A 205 -18.94 -4.44 -25.94
N ASP A 206 -18.82 -5.27 -26.97
CA ASP A 206 -18.77 -6.74 -26.82
C ASP A 206 -17.62 -7.22 -25.94
N TRP A 207 -16.51 -6.46 -25.89
CA TRP A 207 -15.36 -6.73 -25.02
C TRP A 207 -15.75 -6.72 -23.54
N ASN A 208 -16.78 -5.98 -23.13
CA ASN A 208 -17.29 -5.97 -21.75
C ASN A 208 -17.67 -7.37 -21.24
N ARG A 209 -17.93 -8.34 -22.13
CA ARG A 209 -18.29 -9.72 -21.78
C ARG A 209 -17.09 -10.61 -21.47
N VAL A 210 -15.87 -10.19 -21.77
CA VAL A 210 -14.65 -11.02 -21.67
C VAL A 210 -13.50 -10.34 -20.91
N LEU A 211 -13.61 -9.05 -20.60
CA LEU A 211 -12.60 -8.34 -19.81
C LEU A 211 -12.56 -8.85 -18.36
N PHE A 212 -11.38 -8.69 -17.74
CA PHE A 212 -11.07 -9.10 -16.35
C PHE A 212 -12.12 -8.64 -15.32
N ASN A 213 -12.82 -7.53 -15.59
CA ASN A 213 -13.87 -6.96 -14.73
C ASN A 213 -15.24 -6.94 -15.42
N LYS A 214 -15.61 -8.05 -16.06
CA LYS A 214 -16.93 -8.26 -16.66
C LYS A 214 -18.04 -7.94 -15.67
N GLY A 215 -18.98 -7.08 -16.08
CA GLY A 215 -20.20 -6.79 -15.31
C GLY A 215 -20.08 -5.65 -14.30
N VAL A 216 -18.92 -4.98 -14.22
CA VAL A 216 -18.78 -3.71 -13.49
C VAL A 216 -19.72 -2.66 -14.10
N LYS A 217 -20.44 -1.93 -13.25
CA LYS A 217 -21.40 -0.88 -13.65
C LYS A 217 -20.95 0.47 -13.12
N ALA A 218 -21.20 1.52 -13.88
CA ALA A 218 -21.02 2.88 -13.38
C ALA A 218 -21.95 3.13 -12.17
N PRO A 219 -21.48 3.88 -11.15
CA PRO A 219 -20.15 4.46 -11.04
C PRO A 219 -19.17 3.39 -10.53
N ALA A 220 -18.04 3.24 -11.22
CA ALA A 220 -17.00 2.30 -10.84
C ALA A 220 -15.65 2.99 -10.80
N GLY A 221 -14.83 2.60 -9.83
CA GLY A 221 -13.52 3.18 -9.59
C GLY A 221 -13.65 4.66 -9.29
N HIS A 222 -13.75 4.99 -8.01
CA HIS A 222 -14.13 6.32 -7.58
C HIS A 222 -13.15 6.90 -6.57
N ILE A 223 -12.96 8.21 -6.67
CA ILE A 223 -12.40 9.02 -5.59
C ILE A 223 -13.58 9.58 -4.81
N VAL A 224 -13.65 9.22 -3.54
CA VAL A 224 -14.64 9.78 -2.60
C VAL A 224 -13.92 10.63 -1.59
N ARG A 225 -14.57 11.68 -1.07
CA ARG A 225 -14.06 12.42 0.09
C ARG A 225 -15.04 12.33 1.26
N THR A 226 -14.49 12.38 2.47
CA THR A 226 -15.25 12.33 3.70
C THR A 226 -14.66 13.18 4.81
N ASP A 227 -15.49 13.62 5.76
CA ASP A 227 -15.00 14.34 6.94
C ASP A 227 -14.28 13.39 7.92
N ARG A 228 -13.62 13.94 8.93
CA ARG A 228 -12.85 13.18 9.95
C ARG A 228 -13.65 12.10 10.69
N HIS A 229 -14.98 12.13 10.65
CA HIS A 229 -15.87 11.17 11.29
C HIS A 229 -16.53 10.20 10.30
N GLY A 230 -16.27 10.33 9.00
CA GLY A 230 -16.88 9.46 7.99
C GLY A 230 -18.35 9.75 7.69
N ASN A 231 -18.90 10.87 8.17
CA ASN A 231 -20.35 11.13 8.12
C ASN A 231 -20.81 11.63 6.75
N ARG A 232 -19.98 12.43 6.07
CA ARG A 232 -20.27 12.99 4.74
C ARG A 232 -19.51 12.20 3.70
N TRP A 233 -20.18 11.69 2.67
CA TRP A 233 -19.53 10.97 1.57
C TRP A 233 -19.87 11.63 0.24
N GLU A 234 -18.86 12.16 -0.44
CA GLU A 234 -19.04 12.81 -1.74
C GLU A 234 -18.11 12.20 -2.77
N MET A 235 -18.66 11.84 -3.93
CA MET A 235 -17.87 11.33 -5.04
C MET A 235 -17.31 12.49 -5.86
N ILE A 236 -16.00 12.55 -5.96
CA ILE A 236 -15.28 13.66 -6.60
C ILE A 236 -14.90 13.33 -8.04
N ALA A 237 -14.54 12.08 -8.28
CA ALA A 237 -14.22 11.57 -9.61
C ALA A 237 -14.58 10.08 -9.72
N GLY A 238 -14.77 9.60 -10.96
CA GLY A 238 -15.08 8.21 -11.25
C GLY A 238 -14.49 7.77 -12.59
N GLY A 239 -14.51 6.46 -12.87
CA GLY A 239 -13.99 5.87 -14.10
C GLY A 239 -12.58 5.29 -13.98
N PHE A 240 -12.03 5.18 -12.77
CA PHE A 240 -10.72 4.57 -12.54
C PHE A 240 -10.81 3.04 -12.64
N ARG A 241 -9.68 2.38 -12.97
CA ARG A 241 -9.59 0.91 -12.89
C ARG A 241 -9.06 0.48 -11.53
N ASN A 242 -7.80 0.78 -11.23
CA ASN A 242 -7.17 0.45 -9.95
C ASN A 242 -6.22 1.60 -9.56
N PRO A 243 -6.77 2.74 -9.07
CA PRO A 243 -6.00 3.94 -8.75
C PRO A 243 -5.20 3.80 -7.46
#